data_AF-V2WUF9-F1
#
_entry.id   AF-V2WUF9-F1
#
_cell.length_a   1.000
_cell.length_b   1.000
_cell.length_c   1.000
_cell.angle_alpha   90.00
_cell.angle_beta   90.00
_cell.angle_gamma   90.00
#
_symmetry.space_group_name_H-M   'P 1'
#
loop_
_entity.id
_entity.type
_entity.pdbx_description
1 polymer ?
#
loop_
_entity_poly.entity_id
_entity_poly.type
_entity_poly.pdbx_seq_one_letter_code
_entity_poly.pdbx_strand_id
1 'polypeptide(L)'
;MHFLRLTPLLESLHIEESTELESNQTITPRFLNRLAIEYQDMLPPFLPKLTRVRFVLHADELTGSVLPDTLISRWIPDAQYASEAGIDCIKSTDIMLITKNEESVETLTSELQWMKSAGVQVTVAARIVDDEPEDEEDDNDDSSSSSSH
;
A
#
# COMPACT_ATOMS: atom_id res chain seq x y z
N MET A 1 15.15 -0.29 4.85
CA MET A 1 14.88 -1.63 4.27
C MET A 1 16.06 -2.62 4.24
N HIS A 2 17.29 -2.28 4.68
CA HIS A 2 18.40 -3.24 4.68
C HIS A 2 18.22 -4.38 5.69
N PHE A 3 17.53 -4.10 6.80
CA PHE A 3 17.21 -5.08 7.84
C PHE A 3 16.36 -6.25 7.34
N LEU A 4 15.36 -6.00 6.48
CA LEU A 4 14.50 -7.05 5.92
C LEU A 4 15.27 -8.08 5.07
N ARG A 5 16.45 -7.71 4.53
CA ARG A 5 17.33 -8.68 3.84
C ARG A 5 17.93 -9.71 4.80
N LEU A 6 18.02 -9.36 6.09
CA LEU A 6 18.57 -10.22 7.14
C LEU A 6 17.51 -11.15 7.75
N THR A 7 16.25 -11.05 7.29
CA THR A 7 15.13 -11.85 7.77
C THR A 7 14.46 -12.63 6.62
N PRO A 8 15.17 -13.54 5.93
CA PRO A 8 14.61 -14.27 4.79
C PRO A 8 13.48 -15.24 5.17
N LEU A 9 13.39 -15.62 6.44
CA LEU A 9 12.34 -16.48 7.00
C LEU A 9 11.11 -15.69 7.48
N LEU A 10 11.02 -14.39 7.21
CA LEU A 10 9.89 -13.58 7.63
C LEU A 10 8.61 -14.03 6.90
N GLU A 11 7.65 -14.57 7.66
CA GLU A 11 6.37 -15.03 7.12
C GLU A 11 5.29 -13.96 7.06
N SER A 12 5.41 -12.94 7.91
CA SER A 12 4.40 -11.88 8.06
C SER A 12 5.09 -10.53 8.05
N LEU A 13 4.66 -9.66 7.15
CA LEU A 13 5.15 -8.30 7.06
C LEU A 13 4.00 -7.33 7.34
N HIS A 14 4.22 -6.42 8.29
CA HIS A 14 3.32 -5.32 8.59
C HIS A 14 4.10 -4.01 8.47
N ILE A 15 3.62 -3.10 7.63
CA ILE A 15 4.15 -1.75 7.50
C ILE A 15 2.96 -0.79 7.58
N GLU A 16 3.07 0.22 8.46
CA GLU A 16 2.06 1.25 8.65
C GLU A 16 2.69 2.62 8.44
N GLU A 17 2.16 3.36 7.47
CA GLU A 17 2.47 4.77 7.25
C GLU A 17 1.62 5.64 8.18
N SER A 18 2.17 6.81 8.52
CA SER A 18 1.46 7.78 9.35
C SER A 18 0.43 8.54 8.50
N THR A 19 -0.64 8.97 9.15
CA THR A 19 -1.71 9.77 8.53
C THR A 19 -1.29 11.20 8.21
N GLU A 20 -0.17 11.68 8.78
CA GLU A 20 0.39 12.99 8.49
C GLU A 20 0.95 13.04 7.06
N LEU A 21 0.48 14.00 6.24
CA LEU A 21 0.81 14.13 4.81
C LEU A 21 2.31 14.25 4.52
N GLU A 22 3.10 14.80 5.45
CA GLU A 22 4.56 14.98 5.29
C GLU A 22 5.40 13.81 5.83
N SER A 23 4.75 12.73 6.29
CA SER A 23 5.43 11.68 7.03
C SER A 23 5.66 10.38 6.24
N ASN A 24 6.83 9.78 6.48
CA ASN A 24 7.23 8.38 6.26
C ASN A 24 6.47 7.55 5.19
N GLN A 25 6.49 7.99 3.93
CA GLN A 25 6.11 7.16 2.77
C GLN A 25 7.13 6.04 2.55
N THR A 26 6.97 4.95 3.31
CA THR A 26 7.91 3.85 3.39
C THR A 26 7.58 2.76 2.37
N ILE A 27 6.30 2.65 1.99
CA ILE A 27 5.80 1.75 0.96
C ILE A 27 5.92 2.49 -0.37
N THR A 28 7.08 2.36 -1.00
CA THR A 28 7.41 3.02 -2.27
C THR A 28 7.29 2.06 -3.45
N PRO A 29 7.21 2.54 -4.71
CA PRO A 29 7.24 1.66 -5.88
C PRO A 29 8.48 0.77 -5.89
N ARG A 30 9.63 1.33 -5.48
CA ARG A 30 10.90 0.59 -5.37
C ARG A 30 10.82 -0.53 -4.34
N PHE A 31 10.12 -0.32 -3.23
CA PHE A 31 9.92 -1.35 -2.22
C PHE A 31 9.01 -2.47 -2.76
N LEU A 32 7.90 -2.12 -3.40
CA LEU A 32 6.94 -3.06 -3.97
C LEU A 32 7.54 -3.89 -5.10
N ASN A 33 8.21 -3.26 -6.08
CA ASN A 33 8.90 -3.99 -7.15
C ASN A 33 9.95 -4.96 -6.60
N ARG A 34 10.58 -4.61 -5.48
CA ARG A 34 11.54 -5.49 -4.84
C ARG A 34 10.89 -6.66 -4.10
N LEU A 35 9.64 -6.48 -3.67
CA LEU A 35 8.82 -7.52 -3.07
C LEU A 35 8.22 -8.45 -4.12
N ALA A 36 7.99 -7.95 -5.33
CA ALA A 36 7.49 -8.72 -6.46
C ALA A 36 8.43 -9.88 -6.79
N ILE A 37 7.87 -10.93 -7.39
CA ILE A 37 8.65 -12.07 -7.89
C ILE A 37 8.80 -11.91 -9.39
N GLU A 38 10.00 -11.55 -9.83
CA GLU A 38 10.39 -11.60 -11.23
C GLU A 38 11.15 -12.91 -11.50
N TYR A 39 10.53 -13.80 -12.26
CA TYR A 39 11.06 -15.15 -12.53
C TYR A 39 12.27 -15.19 -13.46
N GLN A 40 12.62 -14.07 -14.11
CA GLN A 40 13.75 -13.98 -15.04
C GLN A 40 15.07 -13.58 -14.35
N ASP A 41 15.01 -13.12 -13.10
CA ASP A 41 16.19 -12.64 -12.39
C ASP A 41 16.90 -13.76 -11.63
N MET A 42 18.21 -13.84 -11.81
CA MET A 42 19.11 -14.79 -11.11
C MET A 42 19.33 -14.42 -9.63
N LEU A 43 18.61 -13.43 -9.10
CA LEU A 43 18.76 -12.93 -7.74
C LEU A 43 17.85 -13.69 -6.78
N PRO A 44 18.29 -13.93 -5.54
CA PRO A 44 17.44 -14.58 -4.55
C PRO A 44 16.21 -13.70 -4.25
N PRO A 45 15.01 -14.31 -4.19
CA PRO A 45 13.78 -13.59 -3.95
C PRO A 45 13.83 -12.84 -2.61
N PHE A 46 13.28 -11.63 -2.57
CA PHE A 46 13.21 -10.84 -1.35
C PHE A 46 12.05 -11.33 -0.48
N LEU A 47 12.35 -11.67 0.78
CA LEU A 47 11.40 -12.25 1.74
C LEU A 47 10.71 -13.51 1.17
N PRO A 48 11.45 -14.58 0.82
CA PRO A 48 10.89 -15.73 0.11
C PRO A 48 9.83 -16.48 0.92
N LYS A 49 9.82 -16.38 2.25
CA LYS A 49 8.86 -17.06 3.12
C LYS A 49 7.61 -16.24 3.45
N LEU A 50 7.47 -15.06 2.84
CA LEU A 50 6.36 -14.16 3.13
C LEU A 50 5.02 -14.72 2.63
N THR A 51 4.11 -14.99 3.57
CA THR A 51 2.77 -15.51 3.29
C THR A 51 1.66 -14.54 3.70
N ARG A 52 1.96 -13.57 4.56
CA ARG A 52 1.00 -12.59 5.09
C ARG A 52 1.53 -11.17 4.94
N VAL A 53 0.72 -10.30 4.37
CA VAL A 53 1.03 -8.88 4.19
C VAL A 53 -0.06 -8.04 4.81
N ARG A 54 0.36 -7.06 5.61
CA ARG A 54 -0.50 -5.99 6.09
C ARG A 54 0.13 -4.66 5.77
N PHE A 55 -0.57 -3.82 5.03
CA PHE A 55 -0.11 -2.48 4.68
C PHE A 55 -1.14 -1.44 5.07
N VAL A 56 -0.66 -0.38 5.71
CA VAL A 56 -1.40 0.86 5.86
C VAL A 56 -0.61 1.91 5.10
N LEU A 57 -1.17 2.47 4.03
CA LEU A 57 -0.47 3.37 3.12
C LEU A 57 -1.40 4.46 2.59
N HIS A 58 -0.83 5.57 2.13
CA HIS A 58 -1.59 6.59 1.41
C HIS A 58 -2.10 6.08 0.07
N ALA A 59 -3.33 6.46 -0.27
CA ALA A 59 -3.87 6.24 -1.61
C ALA A 59 -3.17 7.19 -2.58
N ASP A 60 -2.28 6.62 -3.40
CA ASP A 60 -1.54 7.33 -4.43
C ASP A 60 -1.49 6.48 -5.73
N GLU A 61 -0.61 6.83 -6.65
CA GLU A 61 -0.40 6.12 -7.91
C GLU A 61 -0.03 4.63 -7.74
N LEU A 62 0.39 4.19 -6.56
CA LEU A 62 0.70 2.78 -6.28
C LEU A 62 -0.54 1.89 -6.36
N THR A 63 -1.71 2.46 -6.06
CA THR A 63 -2.98 1.73 -6.01
C THR A 63 -3.48 1.30 -7.39
N GLY A 64 -3.01 1.95 -8.47
CA GLY A 64 -3.47 1.70 -9.83
C GLY A 64 -2.84 0.49 -10.55
N SER A 65 -1.62 0.07 -10.18
CA SER A 65 -0.98 -1.12 -10.80
C SER A 65 0.15 -1.71 -9.97
N VAL A 66 1.03 -0.89 -9.40
CA VAL A 66 2.27 -1.37 -8.77
C VAL A 66 2.00 -2.27 -7.57
N LEU A 67 1.11 -1.86 -6.66
CA LEU A 67 0.73 -2.65 -5.50
C LEU A 67 0.00 -3.94 -5.90
N PRO A 68 -1.07 -3.91 -6.72
CA PRO A 68 -1.74 -5.14 -7.12
C PRO A 68 -0.79 -6.08 -7.88
N ASP A 69 -0.05 -5.62 -8.89
CA ASP A 69 0.88 -6.46 -9.65
C ASP A 69 1.92 -7.14 -8.76
N THR A 70 2.44 -6.40 -7.77
CA THR A 70 3.36 -6.94 -6.77
C THR A 70 2.73 -8.09 -6.00
N LEU A 71 1.53 -7.90 -5.45
CA LEU A 71 0.84 -8.93 -4.65
C LEU A 71 0.44 -10.14 -5.50
N ILE A 72 -0.01 -9.88 -6.72
CA ILE A 72 -0.40 -10.88 -7.72
C ILE A 72 0.81 -11.76 -8.08
N SER A 73 1.98 -11.17 -8.33
CA SER A 73 3.20 -11.92 -8.67
C SER A 73 3.63 -12.91 -7.59
N ARG A 74 3.24 -12.65 -6.33
CA ARG A 74 3.55 -13.49 -5.17
C ARG A 74 2.54 -14.61 -4.92
N TRP A 75 1.49 -14.68 -5.71
CA TRP A 75 0.57 -15.79 -5.69
C TRP A 75 0.94 -16.79 -6.78
N ILE A 76 1.35 -17.98 -6.36
CA ILE A 76 1.75 -19.07 -7.25
C ILE A 76 0.77 -20.23 -6.99
N PRO A 77 -0.10 -20.57 -7.95
CA PRO A 77 -1.09 -21.64 -7.75
C PRO A 77 -0.47 -23.02 -7.65
N ASP A 78 0.66 -23.24 -8.34
CA ASP A 78 1.36 -24.50 -8.34
C ASP A 78 2.32 -24.58 -7.14
N ALA A 79 1.94 -25.39 -6.14
CA ALA A 79 2.73 -25.59 -4.93
C ALA A 79 4.06 -26.29 -5.20
N GLN A 80 4.14 -27.17 -6.20
CA GLN A 80 5.39 -27.82 -6.57
C GLN A 80 6.34 -26.78 -7.19
N TYR A 81 5.84 -25.97 -8.12
CA TYR A 81 6.61 -24.90 -8.73
C TYR A 81 7.07 -23.83 -7.71
N ALA A 82 6.20 -23.42 -6.78
CA ALA A 82 6.55 -22.52 -5.69
C ALA A 82 7.68 -23.09 -4.82
N SER A 83 7.60 -24.38 -4.50
CA SER A 83 8.63 -25.09 -3.74
C SER A 83 9.96 -25.17 -4.50
N GLU A 84 9.94 -25.42 -5.81
CA GLU A 84 11.13 -25.44 -6.66
C GLU A 84 11.79 -24.05 -6.75
N ALA A 85 10.99 -22.98 -6.80
CA ALA A 85 11.46 -21.60 -6.71
C ALA A 85 11.94 -21.21 -5.30
N GLY A 86 11.64 -22.02 -4.28
CA GLY A 86 11.98 -21.75 -2.87
C GLY A 86 11.11 -20.67 -2.22
N ILE A 87 9.97 -20.32 -2.84
CA ILE A 87 9.11 -19.21 -2.44
C ILE A 87 7.81 -19.74 -1.87
N ASP A 88 7.36 -19.13 -0.79
CA ASP A 88 6.03 -19.35 -0.23
C ASP A 88 5.08 -18.29 -0.80
N CYS A 89 3.88 -18.72 -1.20
CA CYS A 89 2.89 -17.84 -1.80
C CYS A 89 2.19 -16.97 -0.74
N ILE A 90 1.80 -15.74 -1.13
CA ILE A 90 0.90 -14.94 -0.30
C ILE A 90 -0.45 -15.66 -0.18
N LYS A 91 -0.90 -15.78 1.07
CA LYS A 91 -2.18 -16.39 1.46
C LYS A 91 -3.14 -15.37 2.06
N SER A 92 -2.61 -14.28 2.62
CA SER A 92 -3.42 -13.22 3.21
C SER A 92 -2.80 -11.84 2.97
N THR A 93 -3.67 -10.92 2.59
CA THR A 93 -3.38 -9.52 2.32
C THR A 93 -4.43 -8.66 3.02
N ASP A 94 -3.98 -7.74 3.87
CA ASP A 94 -4.80 -6.75 4.56
C ASP A 94 -4.28 -5.35 4.22
N ILE A 95 -5.07 -4.56 3.49
CA ILE A 95 -4.69 -3.24 3.00
C ILE A 95 -5.65 -2.19 3.56
N MET A 96 -5.10 -1.21 4.26
CA MET A 96 -5.83 -0.04 4.71
C MET A 96 -5.28 1.20 3.99
N LEU A 97 -6.10 1.79 3.11
CA LEU A 97 -5.74 3.00 2.39
C LEU A 97 -6.08 4.23 3.22
N ILE A 98 -5.09 5.09 3.46
CA ILE A 98 -5.27 6.44 3.98
C ILE A 98 -5.69 7.31 2.79
N THR A 99 -6.93 7.76 2.77
CA THR A 99 -7.53 8.38 1.57
C THR A 99 -8.60 9.41 1.96
N LYS A 100 -8.92 10.31 1.04
CA LYS A 100 -10.03 11.27 1.17
C LYS A 100 -11.36 10.72 0.65
N ASN A 101 -11.31 9.69 -0.19
CA ASN A 101 -12.50 9.08 -0.79
C ASN A 101 -12.34 7.57 -0.98
N GLU A 102 -13.44 6.88 -1.29
CA GLU A 102 -13.46 5.41 -1.43
C GLU A 102 -13.08 4.91 -2.84
N GLU A 103 -12.86 5.79 -3.82
CA GLU A 103 -12.60 5.40 -5.23
C GLU A 103 -11.36 4.51 -5.37
N SER A 104 -10.27 4.84 -4.65
CA SER A 104 -9.05 4.03 -4.64
C SER A 104 -9.25 2.67 -3.98
N VAL A 105 -10.17 2.57 -3.00
CA VAL A 105 -10.53 1.28 -2.38
C VAL A 105 -11.28 0.41 -3.36
N GLU A 106 -12.27 0.96 -4.08
CA GLU A 106 -13.03 0.24 -5.09
C GLU A 106 -12.14 -0.26 -6.24
N THR A 107 -11.23 0.60 -6.70
CA THR A 107 -10.26 0.26 -7.74
C THR A 107 -9.35 -0.89 -7.29
N LEU A 108 -8.70 -0.76 -6.14
CA LEU A 108 -7.79 -1.79 -5.63
C LEU A 108 -8.51 -3.11 -5.29
N THR A 109 -9.75 -3.01 -4.78
CA THR A 109 -10.60 -4.19 -4.53
C THR A 109 -10.89 -4.94 -5.83
N SER A 110 -11.18 -4.20 -6.91
CA SER A 110 -11.46 -4.77 -8.23
C SER A 110 -10.23 -5.46 -8.81
N GLU A 111 -9.05 -4.84 -8.72
CA GLU A 111 -7.77 -5.42 -9.18
C GLU A 111 -7.40 -6.70 -8.42
N LEU A 112 -7.68 -6.77 -7.11
CA LEU A 112 -7.36 -7.93 -6.28
C LEU A 112 -8.49 -8.99 -6.22
N GLN A 113 -9.63 -8.74 -6.87
CA GLN A 113 -10.81 -9.60 -6.82
C GLN A 113 -10.52 -11.03 -7.33
N TRP A 114 -9.64 -11.16 -8.31
CA TRP A 114 -9.27 -12.47 -8.85
C TRP A 114 -8.49 -13.29 -7.82
N MET A 115 -7.61 -12.67 -7.02
CA MET A 115 -6.86 -13.36 -5.95
C MET A 115 -7.80 -13.93 -4.90
N LYS A 116 -8.82 -13.15 -4.52
CA LYS A 116 -9.88 -13.59 -3.61
C LYS A 116 -10.62 -14.81 -4.16
N SER A 117 -10.96 -14.77 -5.46
CA SER A 117 -11.60 -15.89 -6.17
C SER A 117 -10.69 -17.13 -6.22
N ALA A 118 -9.37 -16.93 -6.20
CA ALA A 118 -8.37 -17.99 -6.18
C ALA A 118 -8.03 -18.52 -4.77
N GLY A 119 -8.75 -18.06 -3.73
CA GLY A 119 -8.63 -18.55 -2.37
C GLY A 119 -7.68 -17.76 -1.46
N VAL A 120 -7.17 -16.61 -1.92
CA VAL A 120 -6.40 -15.69 -1.06
C VAL A 120 -7.34 -14.90 -0.17
N GLN A 121 -7.01 -14.76 1.11
CA GLN A 121 -7.74 -13.86 1.99
C GLN A 121 -7.31 -12.42 1.71
N VAL A 122 -8.13 -11.67 0.97
CA VAL A 122 -7.88 -10.25 0.66
C VAL A 122 -8.89 -9.37 1.40
N THR A 123 -8.38 -8.36 2.11
CA THR A 123 -9.16 -7.28 2.73
C THR A 123 -8.60 -5.94 2.25
N VAL A 124 -9.47 -5.05 1.80
CA VAL A 124 -9.14 -3.66 1.44
C VAL A 124 -10.14 -2.76 2.16
N ALA A 125 -9.66 -1.74 2.85
CA ALA A 125 -10.48 -0.80 3.61
C ALA A 125 -9.92 0.63 3.51
N ALA A 126 -10.75 1.63 3.80
CA ALA A 126 -10.34 3.02 3.92
C ALA A 126 -10.13 3.42 5.39
N ARG A 127 -9.13 4.26 5.63
CA ARG A 127 -9.05 5.18 6.76
C ARG A 127 -9.22 6.59 6.18
N ILE A 128 -10.42 7.15 6.34
CA ILE A 128 -10.74 8.48 5.81
C ILE A 128 -10.06 9.55 6.67
N VAL A 129 -9.35 10.47 6.02
CA VAL A 129 -8.73 11.63 6.67
C VAL A 129 -9.32 12.88 6.02
N ASP A 130 -9.95 13.72 6.85
CA ASP A 130 -10.45 15.03 6.44
C ASP A 130 -9.27 16.01 6.42
N ASP A 131 -9.23 16.94 5.46
CA ASP A 131 -8.33 18.09 5.57
C ASP A 131 -8.80 18.90 6.79
N GLU A 132 -7.93 19.07 7.79
CA GLU A 132 -8.20 20.10 8.81
C GLU A 132 -8.34 21.43 8.07
N PRO A 133 -9.39 22.23 8.34
CA PRO A 133 -9.54 23.52 7.68
C PRO A 133 -8.27 24.32 7.96
N GLU A 134 -7.57 24.74 6.91
CA GLU A 134 -6.59 25.81 7.03
C GLU A 134 -7.33 26.97 7.67
N ASP A 135 -6.96 27.33 8.91
CA ASP A 135 -7.52 28.49 9.61
C ASP A 135 -7.41 29.68 8.66
N GLU A 136 -8.53 30.11 8.08
CA GLU A 136 -8.60 31.33 7.30
C GLU A 136 -8.14 32.45 8.25
N GLU A 137 -6.94 33.00 8.01
CA GLU A 137 -6.52 34.22 8.69
C GLU A 137 -7.54 35.29 8.34
N ASP A 138 -8.41 35.56 9.31
CA ASP A 138 -9.50 36.53 9.27
C ASP A 138 -8.88 37.93 9.22
N ASP A 139 -8.56 38.39 8.00
CA ASP A 139 -8.15 39.76 7.68
C ASP A 139 -9.32 40.72 7.99
N ASN A 140 -9.55 40.99 9.27
CA ASN A 140 -10.39 42.08 9.74
C ASN A 140 -9.66 43.40 9.49
N ASP A 141 -9.72 43.91 8.25
CA ASP A 141 -9.38 45.29 7.93
C ASP A 141 -10.60 46.17 8.23
N ASP A 142 -10.77 46.46 9.52
CA ASP A 142 -11.72 47.43 10.04
C ASP A 142 -11.13 48.86 9.92
N SER A 143 -11.99 49.84 9.62
CA SER A 143 -11.74 51.31 9.54
C SER A 143 -11.44 51.87 8.13
N SER A 144 -12.15 52.86 7.57
CA SER A 144 -13.12 53.82 8.09
C SER A 144 -13.98 54.39 6.97
N SER A 145 -15.27 54.59 7.28
CA SER A 145 -16.16 55.50 6.57
C SER A 145 -15.65 56.95 6.62
N SER A 146 -15.71 57.66 5.49
CA SER A 146 -15.87 59.11 5.51
C SER A 146 -16.90 59.53 4.46
N SER A 147 -18.11 59.83 4.93
CA SER A 147 -19.08 60.70 4.25
C SER A 147 -18.85 62.16 4.66
N SER A 148 -19.43 63.07 3.86
CA SER A 148 -19.59 64.53 4.03
C SER A 148 -18.45 65.37 3.42
N HIS A 149 -18.67 66.38 2.56
CA HIS A 149 -19.82 67.23 2.22
C HIS A 149 -19.81 67.58 0.73
#